data_AF-C5BFF0-F1
#
_entry.id   AF-C5BFF0-F1
#
_cell.length_a   1.000
_cell.length_b   1.000
_cell.length_c   1.000
_cell.angle_alpha   90.00
_cell.angle_beta   90.00
_cell.angle_gamma   90.00
#
_symmetry.space_group_name_H-M   'P 1'
#
loop_
_entity.id
_entity.type
_entity.pdbx_description
1 polymer ?
#
loop_
_entity_poly.entity_id
_entity_poly.type
_entity_poly.pdbx_seq_one_letter_code
_entity_poly.pdbx_strand_id
1 'polypeptide(L)'
;MENDRQAGALLLSQLKLVNEATVYFETVIYPAVYKGIYTCINDFVRESGWIGEISAYEDNEDYLWLAPRKWKCTEQQDNNCKQWFESVETENNEDDYTLAVMTGVAVQPGEWGFKTCLNMGEFGGSRKAGAAIKCIDSDYIRRLEKLGFRPLNKGEFFLPVKLDLELLRAAWVAHGAFSAQDDAFAPLRSALITLQAAIPILDEFIEALASQTAS
;
A
#
# COMPACT_ATOMS: atom_id res chain seq x y z
N MET A 1 32.52 9.99 7.11
CA MET A 1 33.89 9.63 6.66
C MET A 1 34.65 8.74 7.64
N GLU A 2 34.93 9.13 8.90
CA GLU A 2 35.57 8.21 9.86
C GLU A 2 34.60 7.15 10.38
N ASN A 3 33.36 7.53 10.68
CA ASN A 3 32.28 6.60 11.02
C ASN A 3 32.01 5.59 9.89
N ASP A 4 32.01 6.03 8.63
CA ASP A 4 31.75 5.18 7.47
C ASP A 4 32.85 4.11 7.32
N ARG A 5 34.12 4.47 7.59
CA ARG A 5 35.24 3.52 7.57
C ARG A 5 35.14 2.51 8.71
N GLN A 6 34.74 2.93 9.90
CA GLN A 6 34.54 2.04 11.04
C GLN A 6 33.35 1.09 10.81
N ALA A 7 32.23 1.59 10.28
CA ALA A 7 31.08 0.76 9.91
C ALA A 7 31.44 -0.27 8.84
N GLY A 8 32.16 0.15 7.79
CA GLY A 8 32.66 -0.76 6.75
C GLY A 8 33.59 -1.84 7.31
N ALA A 9 34.53 -1.47 8.18
CA ALA A 9 35.42 -2.45 8.82
C ALA A 9 34.66 -3.47 9.68
N LEU A 10 33.64 -3.03 10.43
CA LEU A 10 32.78 -3.91 11.21
C LEU A 10 32.01 -4.89 10.31
N LEU A 11 31.34 -4.41 9.26
CA LEU A 11 30.60 -5.25 8.31
C LEU A 11 31.52 -6.29 7.65
N LEU A 12 32.71 -5.89 7.21
CA LEU A 12 33.69 -6.79 6.61
C LEU A 12 34.19 -7.84 7.62
N SER A 13 34.36 -7.47 8.89
CA SER A 13 34.76 -8.43 9.94
C SER A 13 33.66 -9.46 10.26
N GLN A 14 32.40 -9.13 9.99
CA GLN A 14 31.23 -9.98 10.21
C GLN A 14 30.60 -10.47 8.90
N LEU A 15 31.33 -10.43 7.78
CA LEU A 15 30.78 -10.66 6.44
C LEU A 15 30.01 -11.97 6.31
N LYS A 16 30.47 -13.04 6.99
CA LYS A 16 29.75 -14.32 7.03
C LYS A 16 28.34 -14.16 7.62
N LEU A 17 28.21 -13.50 8.77
CA LEU A 17 26.93 -13.27 9.42
C LEU A 17 26.03 -12.37 8.58
N VAL A 18 26.59 -11.32 7.96
CA VAL A 18 25.85 -10.44 7.04
C VAL A 18 25.25 -11.28 5.90
N ASN A 19 26.07 -12.10 5.23
CA ASN A 19 25.61 -12.95 4.15
C ASN A 19 24.54 -13.96 4.60
N GLU A 20 24.75 -14.65 5.72
CA GLU A 20 23.77 -15.61 6.25
C GLU A 20 22.45 -14.93 6.63
N ALA A 21 22.51 -13.74 7.25
CA ALA A 21 21.34 -12.96 7.62
C ALA A 21 20.58 -12.45 6.39
N THR A 22 21.26 -11.92 5.36
CA THR A 22 20.65 -11.48 4.11
C THR A 22 19.94 -12.64 3.42
N VAL A 23 20.63 -13.77 3.23
CA VAL A 23 20.03 -14.95 2.59
C VAL A 23 18.81 -15.44 3.38
N TYR A 24 18.91 -15.54 4.70
CA TYR A 24 17.78 -15.98 5.53
C TYR A 24 16.63 -14.98 5.50
N PHE A 25 16.93 -13.69 5.50
CA PHE A 25 15.92 -12.65 5.39
C PHE A 25 15.15 -12.77 4.07
N GLU A 26 15.85 -12.83 2.94
CA GLU A 26 15.24 -12.87 1.60
C GLU A 26 14.48 -14.18 1.33
N THR A 27 14.98 -15.31 1.81
CA THR A 27 14.42 -16.63 1.48
C THR A 27 13.41 -17.16 2.51
N VAL A 28 13.41 -16.61 3.73
CA VAL A 28 12.58 -17.13 4.83
C VAL A 28 11.71 -16.05 5.46
N ILE A 29 12.30 -14.97 5.96
CA ILE A 29 11.55 -13.95 6.71
C ILE A 29 10.64 -13.14 5.80
N TYR A 30 11.20 -12.56 4.74
CA TYR A 30 10.47 -11.69 3.82
C TYR A 30 9.28 -12.42 3.17
N PRO A 31 9.43 -13.64 2.59
CA PRO A 31 8.30 -14.37 2.02
C PRO A 31 7.24 -14.74 3.06
N ALA A 32 7.65 -15.06 4.30
CA ALA A 32 6.71 -15.39 5.36
C ALA A 32 5.86 -14.18 5.77
N VAL A 33 6.45 -12.99 5.89
CA VAL A 33 5.71 -11.75 6.17
C VAL A 33 4.73 -11.46 5.04
N TYR A 34 5.19 -11.53 3.79
CA TYR A 34 4.35 -11.30 2.62
C TYR A 34 3.19 -12.29 2.52
N LYS A 35 3.41 -13.56 2.85
CA LYS A 35 2.34 -14.56 2.95
C LYS A 35 1.29 -14.17 3.99
N GLY A 36 1.70 -13.61 5.12
CA GLY A 36 0.78 -13.08 6.15
C GLY A 36 -0.04 -11.89 5.63
N ILE A 37 0.60 -10.93 4.96
CA ILE A 37 -0.05 -9.79 4.30
C ILE A 37 -1.05 -10.28 3.25
N TYR A 38 -0.62 -11.16 2.35
CA TYR A 38 -1.44 -11.76 1.30
C TYR A 38 -2.69 -12.43 1.86
N THR A 39 -2.53 -13.21 2.94
CA THR A 39 -3.66 -13.89 3.59
C THR A 39 -4.63 -12.88 4.19
N CYS A 40 -4.12 -11.84 4.87
CA CYS A 40 -4.93 -10.77 5.46
C CYS A 40 -5.76 -10.02 4.40
N ILE A 41 -5.16 -9.68 3.25
CA ILE A 41 -5.87 -9.00 2.17
C ILE A 41 -6.89 -9.92 1.52
N ASN A 42 -6.55 -11.19 1.25
CA ASN A 42 -7.47 -12.11 0.62
C ASN A 42 -8.69 -12.43 1.47
N ASP A 43 -8.50 -12.58 2.78
CA ASP A 43 -9.61 -12.71 3.72
C ASP A 43 -10.53 -11.48 3.63
N PHE A 44 -9.96 -10.26 3.64
CA PHE A 44 -10.73 -9.03 3.45
C PHE A 44 -11.46 -8.97 2.11
N VAL A 45 -10.81 -9.28 0.99
CA VAL A 45 -11.41 -9.25 -0.36
C VAL A 45 -12.58 -10.24 -0.44
N ARG A 46 -12.40 -11.45 0.09
CA ARG A 46 -13.45 -12.48 0.15
C ARG A 46 -14.65 -12.02 0.99
N GLU A 47 -14.40 -11.44 2.16
CA GLU A 47 -15.45 -11.01 3.10
C GLU A 47 -16.21 -9.77 2.62
N SER A 48 -15.50 -8.83 2.00
CA SER A 48 -16.07 -7.56 1.52
C SER A 48 -16.70 -7.66 0.13
N GLY A 49 -16.39 -8.71 -0.64
CA GLY A 49 -16.83 -8.88 -2.03
C GLY A 49 -16.13 -7.94 -3.02
N TRP A 50 -15.00 -7.35 -2.61
CA TRP A 50 -14.16 -6.52 -3.47
C TRP A 50 -13.52 -7.36 -4.58
N ILE A 51 -12.91 -6.66 -5.53
CA ILE A 51 -12.03 -7.23 -6.55
C ILE A 51 -10.62 -6.71 -6.32
N GLY A 52 -9.61 -7.44 -6.77
CA GLY A 52 -8.23 -7.04 -6.61
C GLY A 52 -7.29 -8.14 -7.06
N GLU A 53 -6.02 -7.76 -7.16
CA GLU A 53 -4.93 -8.67 -7.41
C GLU A 53 -3.83 -8.38 -6.41
N ILE A 54 -3.22 -9.44 -5.95
CA ILE A 54 -1.99 -9.40 -5.18
C ILE A 54 -1.07 -10.32 -5.94
N SER A 55 -0.04 -9.76 -6.55
CA SER A 55 1.01 -10.59 -7.11
C SER A 55 1.64 -11.41 -5.98
N ALA A 56 1.88 -12.69 -6.26
CA ALA A 56 2.62 -13.50 -5.31
C ALA A 56 4.08 -13.02 -5.31
N TYR A 57 4.76 -13.14 -4.17
CA TYR A 57 6.20 -12.89 -4.07
C TYR A 57 7.02 -13.65 -5.14
N GLU A 58 6.50 -14.76 -5.68
CA GLU A 58 7.13 -15.57 -6.73
C GLU A 58 7.12 -14.91 -8.12
N ASP A 59 6.26 -13.90 -8.35
CA ASP A 59 6.04 -13.29 -9.66
C ASP A 59 6.96 -12.08 -9.95
N ASN A 60 7.86 -11.71 -9.01
CA ASN A 60 8.81 -10.57 -9.11
C ASN A 60 8.18 -9.20 -9.40
N GLU A 61 6.86 -9.09 -9.36
CA GLU A 61 6.16 -7.81 -9.33
C GLU A 61 5.57 -7.70 -7.94
N ASP A 62 5.89 -6.65 -7.17
CA ASP A 62 5.32 -6.41 -5.85
C ASP A 62 4.19 -5.38 -6.01
N TYR A 63 3.03 -5.82 -6.51
CA TYR A 63 1.88 -4.94 -6.64
C TYR A 63 0.62 -5.56 -6.01
N LEU A 64 -0.04 -4.73 -5.21
CA LEU A 64 -1.31 -5.03 -4.58
C LEU A 64 -2.29 -3.95 -5.00
N TRP A 65 -3.38 -4.34 -5.65
CA TRP A 65 -4.49 -3.44 -5.91
C TRP A 65 -5.81 -4.06 -5.48
N LEU A 66 -6.74 -3.21 -5.05
CA LEU A 66 -8.07 -3.61 -4.67
C LEU A 66 -9.09 -2.50 -4.96
N ALA A 67 -10.31 -2.89 -5.30
CA ALA A 67 -11.41 -1.97 -5.54
C ALA A 67 -12.75 -2.60 -5.13
N PRO A 68 -13.72 -1.80 -4.63
CA PRO A 68 -15.11 -2.20 -4.58
C PRO A 68 -15.58 -2.62 -5.98
N ARG A 69 -16.29 -3.75 -6.08
CA ARG A 69 -16.77 -4.29 -7.37
C ARG A 69 -17.59 -3.29 -8.19
N LYS A 70 -18.30 -2.38 -7.53
CA LYS A 70 -19.10 -1.32 -8.17
C LYS A 70 -18.26 -0.28 -8.94
N TRP A 71 -16.96 -0.18 -8.69
CA TRP A 71 -16.06 0.71 -9.43
C TRP A 71 -15.53 0.10 -10.73
N LYS A 72 -15.80 -1.20 -10.98
CA LYS A 72 -15.43 -1.86 -12.23
C LYS A 72 -16.15 -1.21 -13.41
N CYS A 73 -15.42 -0.93 -14.49
CA CYS A 73 -15.99 -0.42 -15.72
C CYS A 73 -16.85 -1.51 -16.39
N THR A 74 -18.12 -1.21 -16.68
CA THR A 74 -19.09 -2.18 -17.21
C THR A 74 -18.91 -2.54 -18.68
N GLU A 75 -18.09 -1.80 -19.42
CA GLU A 75 -18.02 -1.87 -20.89
C GLU A 75 -16.73 -2.50 -21.44
N GLN A 76 -15.77 -2.87 -20.59
CA GLN A 76 -14.46 -3.38 -21.02
C GLN A 76 -14.25 -4.81 -20.50
N GLN A 77 -13.66 -5.67 -21.34
CA GLN A 77 -13.37 -7.07 -20.98
C GLN A 77 -12.25 -7.21 -19.93
N ASP A 78 -11.49 -6.14 -19.68
CA ASP A 78 -10.39 -6.10 -18.71
C ASP A 78 -10.87 -5.72 -17.30
N ASN A 79 -10.02 -5.99 -16.30
CA ASN A 79 -10.20 -5.58 -14.89
C ASN A 79 -10.05 -4.06 -14.69
N ASN A 80 -10.54 -3.25 -15.62
CA ASN A 80 -10.42 -1.81 -15.56
C ASN A 80 -11.44 -1.23 -14.57
N CYS A 81 -10.99 -0.32 -13.71
CA CYS A 81 -11.81 0.32 -12.70
C CYS A 81 -11.72 1.85 -12.86
N LYS A 82 -12.83 2.56 -12.58
CA LYS A 82 -12.82 4.03 -12.56
C LYS A 82 -11.91 4.57 -11.47
N GLN A 83 -11.85 3.84 -10.35
CA GLN A 83 -10.99 4.09 -9.22
C GLN A 83 -10.58 2.76 -8.59
N TRP A 84 -9.41 2.72 -7.96
CA TRP A 84 -8.93 1.60 -7.15
C TRP A 84 -8.02 2.11 -6.04
N PHE A 85 -7.65 1.22 -5.12
CA PHE A 85 -6.56 1.42 -4.19
C PHE A 85 -5.37 0.56 -4.63
N GLU A 86 -4.17 1.09 -4.46
CA GLU A 86 -2.91 0.43 -4.80
C GLU A 86 -1.93 0.59 -3.65
N SER A 87 -1.21 -0.47 -3.30
CA SER A 87 -0.11 -0.36 -2.33
C SER A 87 1.07 0.35 -2.97
N VAL A 88 1.64 1.33 -2.28
CA VAL A 88 2.80 2.07 -2.76
C VAL A 88 3.76 2.40 -1.62
N GLU A 89 5.01 2.65 -1.99
CA GLU A 89 5.98 3.35 -1.17
C GLU A 89 6.03 4.81 -1.63
N THR A 90 6.05 5.77 -0.69
CA THR A 90 6.07 7.20 -1.04
C THR A 90 7.42 7.68 -1.57
N GLU A 91 8.49 6.98 -1.19
CA GLU A 91 9.83 7.14 -1.73
C GLU A 91 10.35 5.72 -2.04
N ASN A 92 10.53 5.42 -3.31
CA ASN A 92 11.12 4.16 -3.76
C ASN A 92 12.34 4.50 -4.62
N ASN A 93 13.52 4.27 -4.05
CA ASN A 93 14.80 4.48 -4.72
C ASN A 93 15.68 3.21 -4.71
N GLU A 94 15.07 2.04 -4.46
CA GLU A 94 15.73 0.73 -4.39
C GLU A 94 16.79 0.55 -3.28
N ASP A 95 17.01 1.56 -2.42
CA ASP A 95 18.02 1.49 -1.34
C ASP A 95 17.53 0.69 -0.11
N ASP A 96 16.22 0.55 0.05
CA ASP A 96 15.58 -0.07 1.21
C ASP A 96 14.74 -1.29 0.81
N TYR A 97 14.77 -2.34 1.64
CA TYR A 97 13.79 -3.41 1.52
C TYR A 97 12.40 -2.90 1.91
N THR A 98 11.35 -3.26 1.16
CA THR A 98 9.97 -2.86 1.46
C THR A 98 9.54 -3.17 2.89
N LEU A 99 9.98 -4.29 3.47
CA LEU A 99 9.68 -4.62 4.87
C LEU A 99 10.32 -3.64 5.87
N ALA A 100 11.49 -3.07 5.55
CA ALA A 100 12.09 -2.00 6.34
C ALA A 100 11.26 -0.71 6.26
N VAL A 101 10.72 -0.40 5.07
CA VAL A 101 9.79 0.73 4.86
C VAL A 101 8.49 0.51 5.64
N MET A 102 7.87 -0.67 5.53
CA MET A 102 6.65 -1.05 6.26
C MET A 102 6.78 -0.96 7.77
N THR A 103 7.98 -1.16 8.32
CA THR A 103 8.25 -1.13 9.76
C THR A 103 8.84 0.22 10.23
N GLY A 104 9.12 1.13 9.30
CA GLY A 104 9.66 2.46 9.58
C GLY A 104 11.10 2.43 10.11
N VAL A 105 11.90 1.46 9.68
CA VAL A 105 13.34 1.34 9.96
C VAL A 105 14.21 1.48 8.71
N ALA A 106 13.59 1.85 7.59
CA ALA A 106 14.26 2.22 6.35
C ALA A 106 15.27 3.37 6.57
N VAL A 107 16.30 3.40 5.74
CA VAL A 107 17.29 4.47 5.70
C VAL A 107 16.67 5.75 5.13
N GLN A 108 15.82 5.60 4.10
CA GLN A 108 15.07 6.70 3.53
C GLN A 108 13.77 6.97 4.30
N PRO A 109 13.26 8.22 4.32
CA PRO A 109 12.04 8.58 5.05
C PRO A 109 10.74 8.13 4.36
N GLY A 110 10.79 7.08 3.54
CA GLY A 110 9.64 6.52 2.84
C GLY A 110 8.61 5.88 3.77
N GLU A 111 7.35 5.89 3.35
CA GLU A 111 6.26 5.19 4.02
C GLU A 111 5.58 4.22 3.06
N TRP A 112 5.17 3.07 3.58
CA TRP A 112 4.33 2.13 2.86
C TRP A 112 2.85 2.36 3.20
N GLY A 113 1.95 2.11 2.26
CA GLY A 113 0.52 2.23 2.48
C GLY A 113 -0.31 2.14 1.21
N PHE A 114 -1.55 2.61 1.28
CA PHE A 114 -2.49 2.57 0.15
C PHE A 114 -2.69 3.94 -0.47
N LYS A 115 -2.61 4.02 -1.79
CA LYS A 115 -2.94 5.20 -2.57
C LYS A 115 -4.25 4.99 -3.32
N THR A 116 -5.12 6.00 -3.36
CA THR A 116 -6.25 6.02 -4.30
C THR A 116 -5.76 6.35 -5.69
N CYS A 117 -6.14 5.55 -6.69
CA CYS A 117 -5.78 5.74 -8.08
C CYS A 117 -7.04 5.96 -8.92
N LEU A 118 -7.00 6.91 -9.85
CA LEU A 118 -8.12 7.25 -10.74
C LEU A 118 -7.78 6.90 -12.18
N ASN A 119 -8.69 6.22 -12.87
CA ASN A 119 -8.57 6.04 -14.31
C ASN A 119 -9.01 7.33 -15.00
N MET A 120 -8.05 8.22 -15.26
CA MET A 120 -8.30 9.50 -15.91
C MET A 120 -8.95 9.37 -17.29
N GLY A 121 -8.79 8.23 -17.98
CA GLY A 121 -9.42 7.95 -19.27
C GLY A 121 -10.94 7.97 -19.20
N GLU A 122 -11.51 7.50 -18.08
CA GLU A 122 -12.96 7.51 -17.82
C GLU A 122 -13.53 8.92 -17.60
N PHE A 123 -12.66 9.93 -17.45
CA PHE A 123 -13.02 11.32 -17.13
C PHE A 123 -12.53 12.31 -18.21
N GLY A 124 -12.46 11.86 -19.47
CA GLY A 124 -12.04 12.69 -20.60
C GLY A 124 -10.53 12.95 -20.68
N GLY A 125 -9.74 12.12 -20.02
CA GLY A 125 -8.28 12.17 -20.01
C GLY A 125 -7.68 13.11 -18.97
N SER A 126 -6.38 12.95 -18.71
CA SER A 126 -5.66 13.58 -17.59
C SER A 126 -5.79 15.11 -17.53
N ARG A 127 -5.90 15.78 -18.68
CA ARG A 127 -6.06 17.25 -18.73
C ARG A 127 -7.44 17.69 -18.25
N LYS A 128 -8.51 17.04 -18.76
CA LYS A 128 -9.90 17.40 -18.40
C LYS A 128 -10.18 17.03 -16.95
N ALA A 129 -9.84 15.80 -16.56
CA ALA A 129 -9.95 15.32 -15.18
C ALA A 129 -9.16 16.21 -14.21
N GLY A 130 -7.90 16.52 -14.53
CA GLY A 130 -7.07 17.37 -13.68
C GLY A 130 -7.59 18.81 -13.50
N ALA A 131 -8.27 19.37 -14.51
CA ALA A 131 -8.92 20.67 -14.38
C ALA A 131 -10.18 20.58 -13.51
N ALA A 132 -11.00 19.53 -13.71
CA ALA A 132 -12.20 19.29 -12.93
C ALA A 132 -11.89 19.06 -11.44
N ILE A 133 -10.88 18.25 -11.12
CA ILE A 133 -10.44 17.97 -9.75
C ILE A 133 -10.11 19.25 -8.97
N LYS A 134 -9.50 20.26 -9.62
CA LYS A 134 -9.18 21.55 -8.98
C LYS A 134 -10.42 22.37 -8.62
N CYS A 135 -11.56 22.08 -9.23
CA CYS A 135 -12.82 22.77 -8.99
C CYS A 135 -13.73 22.02 -8.00
N ILE A 136 -13.37 20.80 -7.61
CA ILE A 136 -14.12 20.00 -6.64
C ILE A 136 -13.90 20.57 -5.23
N ASP A 137 -14.95 20.55 -4.40
CA ASP A 137 -14.93 21.08 -3.04
C ASP A 137 -13.83 20.46 -2.18
N SER A 138 -13.15 21.28 -1.38
CA SER A 138 -12.18 20.83 -0.38
C SER A 138 -12.78 19.98 0.75
N ASP A 139 -14.10 19.93 0.93
CA ASP A 139 -14.73 19.14 1.99
C ASP A 139 -14.42 17.63 1.88
N TYR A 140 -14.29 17.10 0.66
CA TYR A 140 -13.86 15.71 0.44
C TYR A 140 -12.48 15.45 1.04
N ILE A 141 -11.54 16.38 0.81
CA ILE A 141 -10.18 16.30 1.38
C ILE A 141 -10.28 16.25 2.90
N ARG A 142 -11.03 17.18 3.51
CA ARG A 142 -11.19 17.25 4.96
C ARG A 142 -11.84 16.00 5.56
N ARG A 143 -12.80 15.38 4.86
CA ARG A 143 -13.45 14.14 5.30
C ARG A 143 -12.50 12.94 5.21
N LEU A 144 -11.70 12.86 4.16
CA LEU A 144 -10.68 11.82 4.00
C LEU A 144 -9.53 11.98 4.99
N GLU A 145 -9.10 13.22 5.29
CA GLU A 145 -8.10 13.51 6.33
C GLU A 145 -8.53 13.03 7.71
N LYS A 146 -9.82 13.14 8.06
CA LYS A 146 -10.36 12.59 9.31
C LYS A 146 -10.28 11.05 9.38
N LEU A 147 -10.19 10.38 8.24
CA LEU A 147 -9.97 8.93 8.16
C LEU A 147 -8.47 8.58 8.13
N GLY A 148 -7.58 9.57 8.15
CA GLY A 148 -6.13 9.37 8.14
C GLY A 148 -5.49 9.42 6.75
N PHE A 149 -6.25 9.73 5.70
CA PHE A 149 -5.67 9.95 4.38
C PHE A 149 -4.97 11.32 4.31
N ARG A 150 -3.85 11.40 3.60
CA ARG A 150 -3.24 12.67 3.21
C ARG A 150 -3.43 12.92 1.71
N PRO A 151 -3.76 14.15 1.28
CA PRO A 151 -3.84 14.45 -0.14
C PRO A 151 -2.46 14.31 -0.79
N LEU A 152 -2.45 13.70 -1.98
CA LEU A 152 -1.32 13.71 -2.90
C LEU A 152 -1.65 14.65 -4.08
N ASN A 153 -1.06 14.36 -5.25
CA ASN A 153 -1.33 15.10 -6.48
C ASN A 153 -2.55 14.55 -7.22
N LYS A 154 -3.16 15.38 -8.06
CA LYS A 154 -4.18 14.94 -9.05
C LYS A 154 -5.38 14.17 -8.46
N GLY A 155 -5.84 14.55 -7.27
CA GLY A 155 -6.99 13.92 -6.63
C GLY A 155 -6.71 12.52 -6.07
N GLU A 156 -5.44 12.17 -5.94
CA GLU A 156 -5.01 10.96 -5.24
C GLU A 156 -4.83 11.26 -3.74
N PHE A 157 -5.03 10.25 -2.91
CA PHE A 157 -4.91 10.30 -1.47
C PHE A 157 -4.12 9.09 -0.99
N PHE A 158 -3.32 9.26 0.06
CA PHE A 158 -2.50 8.20 0.64
C PHE A 158 -2.88 7.91 2.08
N LEU A 159 -3.07 6.64 2.41
CA LEU A 159 -3.27 6.14 3.76
C LEU A 159 -2.02 5.35 4.18
N PRO A 160 -1.19 5.87 5.12
CA PRO A 160 0.00 5.17 5.59
C PRO A 160 -0.39 3.92 6.39
N VAL A 161 0.44 2.88 6.27
CA VAL A 161 0.34 1.67 7.09
C VAL A 161 1.72 1.33 7.61
N LYS A 162 1.83 1.25 8.95
CA LYS A 162 3.08 0.91 9.64
C LYS A 162 2.89 -0.34 10.46
N LEU A 163 3.64 -1.39 10.12
CA LEU A 163 3.73 -2.62 10.90
C LEU A 163 4.65 -2.40 12.10
N ASP A 164 4.36 -3.08 13.21
CA ASP A 164 5.21 -3.04 14.40
C ASP A 164 6.26 -4.17 14.33
N LEU A 165 7.52 -3.78 14.28
CA LEU A 165 8.65 -4.72 14.18
C LEU A 165 8.75 -5.64 15.41
N GLU A 166 8.39 -5.16 16.59
CA GLU A 166 8.42 -5.95 17.82
C GLU A 166 7.30 -7.00 17.82
N LEU A 167 6.12 -6.65 17.30
CA LEU A 167 5.04 -7.63 17.11
C LEU A 167 5.39 -8.67 16.05
N LEU A 168 6.03 -8.29 14.94
CA LEU A 168 6.53 -9.24 13.94
C LEU A 168 7.56 -10.20 14.56
N ARG A 169 8.50 -9.67 15.33
CA ARG A 169 9.50 -10.47 16.06
C ARG A 169 8.83 -11.43 17.04
N ALA A 170 7.85 -10.96 17.82
CA ALA A 170 7.14 -11.78 18.80
C ALA A 170 6.38 -12.93 18.12
N ALA A 171 5.66 -12.66 17.04
CA ALA A 171 4.95 -13.69 16.26
C ALA A 171 5.93 -14.73 15.70
N TRP A 172 7.06 -14.28 15.14
CA TRP A 172 8.09 -15.18 14.62
C TRP A 172 8.68 -16.09 15.70
N VAL A 173 9.02 -15.55 16.88
CA VAL A 173 9.55 -16.33 18.00
C VAL A 173 8.53 -17.35 18.50
N ALA A 174 7.25 -16.99 18.53
CA ALA A 174 6.19 -17.86 19.02
C ALA A 174 5.86 -19.01 18.07
N HIS A 175 5.89 -18.77 16.75
CA HIS A 175 5.29 -19.68 15.77
C HIS A 175 6.20 -20.05 14.59
N GLY A 176 7.29 -19.32 14.34
CA GLY A 176 8.15 -19.49 13.17
C GLY A 176 7.44 -19.21 11.84
N ALA A 177 6.28 -18.54 11.91
CA ALA A 177 5.41 -18.22 10.79
C ALA A 177 4.47 -17.07 11.19
N PHE A 178 3.76 -16.53 10.21
CA PHE A 178 2.81 -15.45 10.39
C PHE A 178 1.40 -15.89 9.97
N SER A 179 0.42 -15.62 10.82
CA SER A 179 -1.01 -15.79 10.57
C SER A 179 -1.66 -14.44 10.29
N ALA A 180 -2.67 -14.40 9.41
CA ALA A 180 -3.42 -13.17 9.12
C ALA A 180 -4.07 -12.53 10.37
N GLN A 181 -4.28 -13.31 11.44
CA GLN A 181 -4.87 -12.85 12.69
C GLN A 181 -3.84 -12.37 13.71
N ASP A 182 -2.54 -12.51 13.44
CA ASP A 182 -1.50 -12.03 14.36
C ASP A 182 -1.65 -10.52 14.57
N ASP A 183 -1.37 -10.06 15.79
CA ASP A 183 -1.43 -8.64 16.16
C ASP A 183 -0.46 -7.79 15.32
N ALA A 184 0.61 -8.40 14.80
CA ALA A 184 1.54 -7.77 13.87
C ALA A 184 0.86 -7.20 12.61
N PHE A 185 -0.26 -7.78 12.16
CA PHE A 185 -1.04 -7.28 11.02
C PHE A 185 -2.28 -6.46 11.41
N ALA A 186 -2.46 -6.14 12.70
CA ALA A 186 -3.55 -5.26 13.12
C ALA A 186 -3.54 -3.90 12.37
N PRO A 187 -2.39 -3.24 12.13
CA PRO A 187 -2.36 -2.00 11.35
C PRO A 187 -2.89 -2.17 9.92
N LEU A 188 -2.57 -3.30 9.27
CA LEU A 188 -3.06 -3.61 7.93
C LEU A 188 -4.58 -3.82 7.93
N ARG A 189 -5.10 -4.61 8.88
CA ARG A 189 -6.55 -4.81 9.03
C ARG A 189 -7.29 -3.49 9.28
N SER A 190 -6.75 -2.64 10.14
CA SER A 190 -7.30 -1.30 10.39
C SER A 190 -7.30 -0.44 9.13
N ALA A 191 -6.23 -0.48 8.33
CA ALA A 191 -6.17 0.25 7.08
C ALA A 191 -7.26 -0.21 6.09
N LEU A 192 -7.48 -1.52 5.95
CA LEU A 192 -8.52 -2.07 5.06
C LEU A 192 -9.93 -1.65 5.49
N ILE A 193 -10.21 -1.63 6.80
CA ILE A 193 -11.46 -1.10 7.35
C ILE A 193 -11.60 0.39 7.01
N THR A 194 -10.51 1.16 7.13
CA THR A 194 -10.49 2.57 6.74
C THR A 194 -10.74 2.79 5.24
N LEU A 195 -10.18 1.95 4.36
CA LEU A 195 -10.47 1.99 2.93
C LEU A 195 -11.97 1.79 2.68
N GLN A 196 -12.59 0.84 3.37
CA GLN A 196 -14.03 0.60 3.28
C GLN A 196 -14.86 1.79 3.79
N ALA A 197 -14.46 2.41 4.89
CA ALA A 197 -15.11 3.61 5.43
C ALA A 197 -14.98 4.83 4.51
N ALA A 198 -13.94 4.89 3.67
CA ALA A 198 -13.73 5.97 2.72
C ALA A 198 -14.61 5.87 1.47
N ILE A 199 -15.16 4.69 1.14
CA ILE A 199 -15.93 4.46 -0.10
C ILE A 199 -17.00 5.53 -0.32
N PRO A 200 -17.90 5.86 0.63
CA PRO A 200 -18.98 6.81 0.35
C PRO A 200 -18.46 8.21 -0.02
N ILE A 201 -17.36 8.65 0.61
CA ILE A 201 -16.73 9.94 0.29
C ILE A 201 -16.13 9.92 -1.11
N LEU A 202 -15.50 8.80 -1.48
CA LEU A 202 -14.88 8.62 -2.78
C LEU A 202 -15.91 8.45 -3.91
N ASP A 203 -17.05 7.82 -3.64
CA ASP A 203 -18.16 7.75 -4.59
C ASP A 203 -18.70 9.15 -4.91
N GLU A 204 -18.98 9.97 -3.89
CA GLU A 204 -19.42 11.35 -4.07
C GLU A 204 -18.39 12.17 -4.86
N PHE A 205 -17.09 11.96 -4.58
CA PHE A 205 -16.00 12.60 -5.32
C PHE A 205 -15.99 12.19 -6.81
N ILE A 206 -16.15 10.90 -7.12
CA ILE A 206 -16.25 10.40 -8.49
C ILE A 206 -17.47 10.99 -9.21
N GLU A 207 -18.62 11.05 -8.55
CA GLU A 207 -19.85 11.61 -9.13
C GLU A 207 -19.71 13.11 -9.44
N ALA A 208 -19.08 13.86 -8.53
CA ALA A 208 -18.75 15.27 -8.76
C ALA A 208 -17.78 15.42 -9.96
N LEU A 209 -16.76 14.57 -10.05
CA LEU A 209 -15.81 14.56 -11.16
C LEU A 209 -16.48 14.24 -12.50
N ALA A 210 -17.33 13.22 -12.54
CA ALA A 210 -18.09 12.84 -13.73
C ALA A 210 -18.99 14.01 -14.20
N SER A 211 -19.66 14.69 -13.28
CA SER A 211 -20.53 15.83 -13.58
C SER A 211 -19.77 17.00 -14.21
N GLN A 212 -18.59 17.34 -13.66
CA GLN A 212 -17.72 18.41 -14.18
C GLN A 212 -17.08 18.07 -15.53
N THR A 213 -16.91 16.78 -15.82
CA THR A 213 -16.29 16.31 -17.07
C THR A 213 -17.33 15.96 -18.15
N ALA A 214 -18.62 15.95 -17.83
CA ALA A 214 -19.71 15.84 -18.81
C ALA A 214 -20.04 17.19 -19.47
N SER A 215 -19.78 18.31 -18.79
CA SER A 215 -19.82 19.68 -19.35
C SER A 215 -18.65 20.00 -20.27
#